data_AF-J9FQB1-F1
#
_entry.id   AF-J9FQB1-F1
#
_cell.length_a   1.000
_cell.length_b   1.000
_cell.length_c   1.000
_cell.angle_alpha   90.00
_cell.angle_beta   90.00
_cell.angle_gamma   90.00
#
_symmetry.space_group_name_H-M   'P 1'
#
loop_
_entity.id
_entity.type
_entity.pdbx_description
1 polymer ?
#
loop_
_entity_poly.entity_id
_entity_poly.type
_entity_poly.pdbx_seq_one_letter_code
_entity_poly.pdbx_strand_id
1 'polypeptide(L)'
;AIGILLFGSLVISQCDNLIRFILQKKMANTHPLITIFGVVIGIPLFGVMGIIFGPLIVSLFLLFLEMFRKEYLVETHETETATET
;
A
#
# COMPACT_ATOMS: atom_id res chain seq x y z
N ALA A 1 -9.50 -33.15 -1.50
CA ALA A 1 -9.10 -32.16 -2.54
C ALA A 1 -10.05 -30.95 -2.59
N ILE A 2 -11.36 -31.17 -2.75
CA ILE A 2 -12.36 -30.08 -2.92
C ILE A 2 -12.45 -29.13 -1.70
N GLY A 3 -12.31 -29.63 -0.48
CA GLY A 3 -12.35 -28.79 0.73
C GLY A 3 -11.22 -27.76 0.83
N ILE A 4 -10.02 -28.09 0.35
CA ILE A 4 -8.88 -27.15 0.29
C ILE A 4 -9.09 -26.12 -0.82
N LEU A 5 -9.67 -26.51 -1.96
CA LEU A 5 -9.99 -25.58 -3.04
C LEU A 5 -11.08 -24.58 -2.63
N LEU A 6 -12.12 -25.03 -1.92
CA LEU A 6 -13.17 -24.16 -1.39
C LEU A 6 -12.63 -23.23 -0.30
N PHE A 7 -11.88 -23.76 0.67
CA PHE A 7 -11.32 -22.93 1.74
C PHE A 7 -10.27 -21.96 1.22
N GLY A 8 -9.39 -22.41 0.33
CA GLY A 8 -8.42 -21.56 -0.36
C GLY A 8 -9.11 -20.46 -1.17
N SER A 9 -10.08 -20.80 -2.03
CA SER A 9 -10.77 -19.79 -2.83
C SER A 9 -11.61 -18.82 -1.99
N LEU A 10 -12.31 -19.25 -0.94
CA LEU A 10 -13.08 -18.33 -0.10
C LEU A 10 -12.20 -17.45 0.78
N VAL A 11 -11.21 -18.02 1.47
CA VAL A 11 -10.42 -17.27 2.44
C VAL A 11 -9.37 -16.41 1.75
N ILE A 12 -8.66 -16.96 0.75
CA ILE A 12 -7.60 -16.23 0.04
C ILE A 12 -8.22 -15.12 -0.82
N SER A 13 -9.32 -15.39 -1.56
CA SER A 13 -10.00 -14.36 -2.35
C SER A 13 -10.56 -13.22 -1.47
N GLN A 14 -11.07 -13.53 -0.28
CA GLN A 14 -11.56 -12.50 0.64
C GLN A 14 -10.41 -11.67 1.23
N CYS A 15 -9.26 -12.30 1.53
CA CYS A 15 -8.06 -11.58 1.92
C CYS A 15 -7.54 -10.66 0.80
N ASP A 16 -7.51 -11.14 -0.44
CA ASP A 16 -7.09 -10.36 -1.61
C ASP A 16 -8.01 -9.15 -1.86
N ASN A 17 -9.33 -9.32 -1.63
CA ASN A 17 -10.31 -8.24 -1.74
C ASN A 17 -10.20 -7.21 -0.60
N LEU A 18 -9.85 -7.62 0.62
CA LEU A 18 -9.71 -6.72 1.76
C LEU A 18 -8.49 -5.80 1.60
N ILE A 19 -7.38 -6.33 1.10
CA ILE A 19 -6.18 -5.55 0.76
C ILE A 19 -6.52 -4.50 -0.30
N ARG A 20 -7.31 -4.87 -1.31
CA ARG A 20 -7.78 -3.96 -2.36
C ARG A 20 -8.64 -2.81 -1.80
N PHE A 21 -9.51 -3.10 -0.84
CA PHE A 21 -10.35 -2.09 -0.17
C PHE A 21 -9.54 -1.14 0.72
N ILE A 22 -8.61 -1.68 1.51
CA ILE A 22 -7.72 -0.87 2.37
C ILE A 22 -6.84 0.04 1.52
N LEU A 23 -6.34 -0.46 0.38
CA LEU A 23 -5.54 0.34 -0.52
C LEU A 23 -6.34 1.46 -1.19
N GLN A 24 -7.58 1.19 -1.61
CA GLN A 24 -8.48 2.24 -2.14
C GLN A 24 -8.75 3.34 -1.11
N LYS A 25 -8.83 3.00 0.18
CA LYS A 25 -9.11 3.96 1.25
C LYS A 25 -7.96 4.93 1.55
N LYS A 26 -6.71 4.58 1.20
CA LYS A 26 -5.51 5.42 1.42
C LYS A 26 -5.16 6.31 0.21
N MET A 27 -5.78 6.09 -0.94
CA MET A 27 -5.51 6.75 -2.24
C MET A 27 -5.90 8.25 -2.33
N ALA A 28 -6.20 8.92 -1.22
CA ALA A 28 -6.68 10.30 -1.28
C ALA A 28 -5.57 11.34 -1.55
N ASN A 29 -4.29 11.04 -1.27
CA ASN A 29 -3.22 12.07 -1.29
C ASN A 29 -1.92 11.70 -2.01
N THR A 30 -1.83 10.52 -2.65
CA THR A 30 -0.56 10.12 -3.29
C THR A 30 -0.57 10.54 -4.77
N HIS A 31 0.29 11.49 -5.11
CA HIS A 31 0.43 12.13 -6.41
C HIS A 31 0.19 11.23 -7.65
N PRO A 32 -0.44 11.74 -8.73
CA PRO A 32 -0.65 11.02 -9.99
C PRO A 32 0.61 10.35 -10.56
N LEU A 33 1.79 10.90 -10.26
CA LEU A 33 3.08 10.34 -10.66
C LEU A 33 3.31 8.94 -10.11
N ILE A 34 2.92 8.64 -8.86
CA ILE A 34 3.10 7.31 -8.25
C ILE A 34 2.34 6.26 -9.05
N THR A 35 1.11 6.57 -9.47
CA THR A 35 0.29 5.65 -10.26
C THR A 35 0.91 5.40 -11.63
N ILE A 36 1.41 6.45 -12.28
CA ILE A 36 2.09 6.33 -13.57
C ILE A 36 3.35 5.46 -13.45
N PHE A 37 4.19 5.71 -12.44
CA PHE A 37 5.37 4.87 -12.18
C PHE A 37 4.99 3.43 -11.86
N GLY A 38 3.94 3.21 -11.06
CA GLY A 38 3.43 1.87 -10.75
C GLY A 38 3.00 1.11 -11.99
N VAL A 39 2.28 1.74 -12.92
CA VAL A 39 1.87 1.12 -14.19
C VAL A 39 3.07 0.87 -15.10
N VAL A 40 3.96 1.84 -15.26
CA VAL A 40 5.16 1.73 -16.12
C VAL A 40 6.07 0.59 -15.67
N ILE A 41 6.26 0.43 -14.36
CA ILE A 41 7.07 -0.65 -13.78
C ILE A 41 6.27 -1.97 -13.74
N GLY A 42 4.95 -1.92 -13.53
CA GLY A 42 4.09 -3.10 -13.39
C GLY A 42 3.84 -3.86 -14.70
N ILE A 43 3.69 -3.16 -15.82
CA ILE A 43 3.44 -3.78 -17.14
C ILE A 43 4.54 -4.78 -17.55
N PRO A 44 5.85 -4.45 -17.52
CA PRO A 44 6.89 -5.41 -17.90
C PRO A 44 7.03 -6.58 -16.92
N LEU A 45 6.61 -6.41 -15.66
CA LEU A 45 6.71 -7.47 -14.64
C LEU A 45 5.54 -8.46 -14.68
N PHE A 46 4.31 -7.97 -14.93
CA PHE A 46 3.08 -8.76 -14.81
C PHE A 46 2.20 -8.75 -16.08
N GLY A 47 2.65 -8.12 -17.17
CA GLY A 47 1.87 -7.95 -18.39
C GLY A 47 0.68 -6.99 -18.20
N VAL A 48 -0.45 -7.27 -18.87
CA VAL A 48 -1.68 -6.45 -18.79
C VAL A 48 -2.21 -6.34 -17.35
N MET A 49 -2.06 -7.41 -16.56
CA MET A 49 -2.43 -7.42 -15.13
C MET A 49 -1.61 -6.41 -14.31
N GLY A 50 -0.41 -6.06 -14.78
CA GLY A 50 0.48 -5.07 -14.17
C GLY A 50 -0.12 -3.66 -14.09
N ILE A 51 -1.14 -3.33 -14.89
CA ILE A 51 -1.87 -2.06 -14.77
C ILE A 51 -2.59 -1.95 -13.42
N ILE A 52 -3.08 -3.08 -12.90
CA ILE A 52 -3.78 -3.15 -11.61
C ILE A 52 -2.77 -3.40 -10.49
N PHE A 53 -1.87 -4.37 -10.66
CA PHE A 53 -0.91 -4.77 -9.63
C PHE A 53 0.23 -3.76 -9.42
N GLY A 54 0.65 -3.04 -10.45
CA GLY A 54 1.74 -2.09 -10.40
C GLY A 54 1.53 -0.96 -9.39
N PRO A 55 0.45 -0.17 -9.50
CA PRO A 55 0.10 0.85 -8.50
C PRO A 55 -0.14 0.25 -7.11
N LEU A 56 -0.67 -0.98 -7.05
CA LEU A 56 -0.95 -1.70 -5.81
C LEU A 56 0.32 -1.97 -4.99
N ILE A 57 1.33 -2.53 -5.65
CA ILE A 57 2.62 -2.87 -5.02
C ILE A 57 3.35 -1.60 -4.58
N VAL A 58 3.38 -0.56 -5.41
CA VAL A 58 4.03 0.72 -5.06
C VAL A 58 3.33 1.38 -3.85
N SER A 59 2.00 1.36 -3.82
CA SER A 59 1.23 1.93 -2.71
C SER A 59 1.47 1.18 -1.39
N LEU A 60 1.60 -0.15 -1.46
CA LEU A 60 1.93 -0.96 -0.30
C LEU A 60 3.35 -0.69 0.21
N PHE A 61 4.31 -0.55 -0.71
CA PHE A 61 5.69 -0.19 -0.37
C PHE A 61 5.77 1.18 0.33
N LEU A 62 5.07 2.19 -0.21
CA LEU A 62 5.01 3.51 0.40
C LEU A 62 4.32 3.50 1.77
N LEU A 63 3.27 2.69 1.94
CA LEU A 63 2.64 2.47 3.23
C LEU A 63 3.62 1.86 4.24
N PHE A 64 4.43 0.88 3.81
CA PHE A 64 5.48 0.30 4.63
C PHE A 64 6.53 1.34 5.03
N LEU A 65 6.99 2.17 4.09
CA LEU A 65 7.92 3.26 4.36
C LEU A 65 7.34 4.29 5.32
N GLU A 66 6.05 4.61 5.20
CA GLU A 66 5.38 5.54 6.10
C GLU A 66 5.27 4.98 7.52
N MET A 67 4.90 3.70 7.64
CA MET A 67 4.86 2.99 8.92
C MET A 67 6.25 2.91 9.55
N PHE A 68 7.27 2.59 8.75
CA PHE A 68 8.66 2.54 9.18
C PHE A 68 9.16 3.92 9.63
N ARG A 69 8.90 4.97 8.86
CA ARG A 69 9.26 6.34 9.25
C ARG A 69 8.55 6.74 10.54
N LYS A 70 7.27 6.40 10.69
CA LYS A 70 6.51 6.73 11.91
C LYS A 70 7.07 6.04 13.15
N GLU A 71 7.49 4.79 13.03
CA GLU A 71 8.01 4.01 14.16
C GLU A 71 9.49 4.32 14.47
N TYR A 72 10.32 4.53 13.44
CA TYR A 72 11.79 4.59 13.58
C TYR A 72 12.40 5.97 13.38
N LEU A 73 11.70 6.90 12.71
CA LEU A 73 12.20 8.26 12.46
C LEU A 73 11.47 9.34 13.28
N VAL A 74 10.46 8.96 14.07
CA VAL A 74 9.82 9.83 15.06
C VAL A 74 10.34 9.48 16.46
N GLU A 75 11.63 9.73 16.68
CA GLU A 75 12.06 10.40 17.90
C GLU A 75 12.29 11.87 17.54
N THR A 76 11.21 12.61 17.34
CA THR A 76 11.28 14.05 17.60
C THR A 76 10.53 14.24 18.89
N HIS A 77 11.31 14.22 19.97
CA HIS A 77 10.98 14.99 21.14
C HIS A 77 10.46 16.34 20.68
N GLU A 78 9.16 16.57 20.86
CA GLU A 78 8.61 17.92 20.92
C GLU A 78 9.17 18.54 22.21
N THR A 79 10.44 18.90 22.16
CA THR A 79 11.09 19.80 23.11
C THR A 79 11.46 21.03 22.31
N GLU A 80 10.47 21.90 22.14
CA GLU A 80 10.74 23.34 22.10
C GLU A 80 9.60 24.04 22.82
N THR A 81 9.81 24.18 24.12
CA THR A 81 9.35 25.33 24.89
C THR A 81 9.70 26.62 24.15
N ALA A 82 8.70 27.43 23.82
CA ALA A 82 8.87 28.87 23.69
C ALA A 82 7.67 29.55 24.37
N THR A 83 7.90 29.91 25.62
CA THR A 83 7.40 31.12 26.27
C THR A 83 7.35 32.31 25.31
N GLU A 84 6.30 33.14 25.44
CA GLU A 84 6.06 34.53 24.96
C GLU A 84 4.69 34.57 24.25
N THR A 85 3.61 35.22 24.71
CA THR A 85 3.35 36.32 25.66
C THR A 85 1.89 36.26 26.10
#